data_AF-A0A349JQ86-F1
#
_entry.id   AF-A0A349JQ86-F1
#
_cell.length_a   1.000
_cell.length_b   1.000
_cell.length_c   1.000
_cell.angle_alpha   90.00
_cell.angle_beta   90.00
_cell.angle_gamma   90.00
#
_symmetry.space_group_name_H-M   'P 1'
#
loop_
_entity.id
_entity.type
_entity.pdbx_description
1 polymer ?
#
loop_
_entity_poly.entity_id
_entity_poly.type
_entity_poly.pdbx_seq_one_letter_code
_entity_poly.pdbx_strand_id
1 'polypeptide(L)'
;MAEQTSFDLEDAKDLREQLQQFYETQRQEWSRVLSQWENLKGVWHDNQFDSFEPLFEKLKSTYSDGERECESYLVFLNQQIKVAEERRQKLGNLPNL
;
A
#
# COMPACT_ATOMS: atom_id res chain seq x y z
N MET A 1 -12.33 30.08 2.98
CA MET A 1 -11.32 29.95 1.91
C MET A 1 -10.97 28.48 1.86
N ALA A 2 -11.41 27.75 0.84
CA ALA A 2 -11.07 26.34 0.72
C ALA A 2 -9.57 26.28 0.38
N GLU A 3 -8.76 25.71 1.28
CA GLU A 3 -7.38 25.37 0.96
C GLU A 3 -7.43 24.34 -0.16
N GLN A 4 -7.30 24.83 -1.38
CA GLN A 4 -7.18 24.03 -2.57
C GLN A 4 -5.77 23.45 -2.50
N THR A 5 -5.59 22.35 -1.76
CA THR A 5 -4.48 21.44 -2.03
C THR A 5 -4.64 21.10 -3.51
N SER A 6 -3.81 21.72 -4.34
CA SER A 6 -3.69 21.40 -5.76
C SER A 6 -3.25 19.95 -5.80
N PHE A 7 -4.21 19.04 -5.87
CA PHE A 7 -3.98 17.65 -6.16
C PHE A 7 -3.39 17.61 -7.58
N ASP A 8 -2.07 17.67 -7.65
CA ASP A 8 -1.35 17.56 -8.91
C ASP A 8 -1.58 16.15 -9.45
N LEU A 9 -2.14 16.08 -10.65
CA LEU A 9 -2.54 14.82 -11.25
C LEU A 9 -1.33 13.95 -11.58
N GLU A 10 -0.20 14.55 -11.93
CA GLU A 10 1.01 13.82 -12.29
C GLU A 10 1.70 13.29 -11.03
N ASP A 11 1.89 14.13 -10.01
CA ASP A 11 2.44 13.69 -8.72
C ASP A 11 1.60 12.56 -8.09
N ALA A 12 0.27 12.65 -8.21
CA ALA A 12 -0.63 11.61 -7.73
C ALA A 12 -0.49 10.29 -8.49
N LYS A 13 -0.29 10.35 -9.81
CA LYS A 13 -0.06 9.15 -10.64
C LYS A 13 1.27 8.51 -10.31
N ASP A 14 2.33 9.31 -10.17
CA ASP A 14 3.67 8.87 -9.81
C ASP A 14 3.66 8.20 -8.43
N LEU A 15 3.04 8.84 -7.43
CA LEU A 15 2.90 8.26 -6.10
C LEU A 15 2.09 6.96 -6.14
N ARG A 16 0.99 6.91 -6.90
CA ARG A 16 0.17 5.70 -7.04
C ARG A 16 0.95 4.55 -7.67
N GLU A 17 1.79 4.83 -8.66
CA GLU A 17 2.65 3.81 -9.27
C GLU A 17 3.72 3.32 -8.29
N GLN A 18 4.43 4.23 -7.61
CA GLN A 18 5.44 3.87 -6.62
C GLN A 18 4.85 3.07 -5.46
N LEU A 19 3.67 3.46 -4.96
CA LEU A 19 2.97 2.75 -3.89
C LEU A 19 2.52 1.36 -4.34
N GLN A 20 2.08 1.21 -5.59
CA GLN A 20 1.71 -0.09 -6.15
C GLN A 20 2.92 -1.03 -6.21
N GLN A 21 4.05 -0.55 -6.73
CA GLN A 21 5.30 -1.31 -6.81
C GLN A 21 5.81 -1.69 -5.42
N PHE A 22 5.75 -0.76 -4.46
CA PHE A 22 6.09 -1.00 -3.07
C PHE A 22 5.21 -2.09 -2.46
N TYR A 23 3.89 -1.97 -2.59
CA TYR A 23 2.91 -2.92 -2.05
C TYR A 23 3.14 -4.34 -2.61
N GLU A 24 3.33 -4.48 -3.92
CA GLU A 24 3.59 -5.78 -4.56
C GLU A 24 4.91 -6.39 -4.10
N THR A 25 5.96 -5.58 -4.02
CA THR A 25 7.29 -6.02 -3.55
C THR A 25 7.22 -6.47 -2.09
N GLN A 26 6.61 -5.66 -1.23
CA GLN A 26 6.47 -5.97 0.19
C GLN A 26 5.69 -7.28 0.38
N ARG A 27 4.56 -7.44 -0.32
CA ARG A 27 3.74 -8.65 -0.24
C ARG A 27 4.50 -9.89 -0.70
N GLN A 28 5.28 -9.79 -1.78
CA GLN A 28 6.08 -10.90 -2.28
C GLN A 28 7.18 -11.29 -1.29
N GLU A 29 7.96 -10.33 -0.79
CA GLU A 29 9.04 -10.61 0.15
C GLU A 29 8.50 -11.10 1.49
N TRP A 30 7.42 -10.51 1.98
CA TRP A 30 6.78 -10.94 3.23
C TRP A 30 6.23 -12.37 3.14
N SER A 31 5.65 -12.76 2.00
CA SER A 31 5.22 -14.14 1.75
C SER A 31 6.38 -15.14 1.88
N ARG A 32 7.58 -14.79 1.42
CA ARG A 32 8.77 -15.63 1.57
C ARG A 32 9.18 -15.76 3.04
N VAL A 33 9.18 -14.66 3.78
CA VAL A 33 9.49 -14.64 5.21
C VAL A 33 8.50 -15.52 5.99
N LEU A 34 7.20 -15.41 5.71
CA LEU A 34 6.17 -16.26 6.31
C LEU A 34 6.41 -17.74 6.01
N SER A 35 6.72 -18.08 4.75
CA SER A 35 7.02 -19.47 4.38
C SER A 35 8.22 -20.03 5.14
N GLN A 36 9.28 -19.24 5.31
CA GLN A 36 10.45 -19.67 6.08
C GLN A 36 10.15 -19.80 7.57
N TRP A 37 9.33 -18.90 8.11
CA TRP A 37 8.88 -19.00 9.49
C TRP A 37 8.08 -20.28 9.75
N GLU A 38 7.14 -20.63 8.88
CA GLU A 38 6.38 -21.88 8.99
C GLU A 38 7.29 -23.12 8.94
N ASN A 39 8.30 -23.11 8.07
CA ASN A 39 9.29 -24.20 8.03
C ASN A 39 10.09 -24.30 9.33
N LEU A 40 10.51 -23.16 9.90
CA LEU A 40 11.31 -23.11 11.13
C LEU A 40 10.52 -23.57 12.36
N LYS A 41 9.22 -23.24 12.45
CA LYS A 41 8.36 -23.72 13.55
C LYS A 41 8.33 -25.24 13.67
N GLY A 42 8.55 -25.98 12.58
CA GLY A 42 8.58 -27.44 12.61
C GLY A 42 9.88 -28.04 13.16
N VAL A 43 10.94 -27.23 13.34
CA VAL A 43 12.27 -27.72 13.72
C VAL A 43 12.92 -26.95 14.87
N TRP A 44 12.49 -25.73 15.17
CA TRP A 44 13.05 -24.87 16.20
C TRP A 44 12.17 -24.88 17.46
N HIS A 45 12.69 -25.44 18.56
CA HIS A 45 11.93 -25.66 19.80
C HIS A 45 12.76 -25.44 21.07
N ASP A 46 13.58 -24.38 21.10
CA ASP A 46 14.34 -24.01 22.29
C ASP A 46 13.77 -22.76 22.97
N ASN A 47 14.35 -22.33 24.08
CA ASN A 47 13.86 -21.16 24.82
C ASN A 47 13.95 -19.85 24.01
N GLN A 48 14.76 -19.79 22.94
CA GLN A 48 14.80 -18.65 22.04
C GLN A 48 13.58 -18.63 21.13
N PHE A 49 13.10 -19.80 20.70
CA PHE A 49 11.84 -19.93 19.96
C PHE A 49 10.68 -19.32 20.75
N ASP A 50 10.51 -19.70 22.02
CA ASP A 50 9.43 -19.21 22.88
C ASP A 50 9.46 -17.68 23.06
N SER A 51 10.66 -17.10 23.02
CA SER A 51 10.86 -15.65 23.12
C SER A 51 10.63 -14.94 21.78
N PHE A 52 10.93 -15.60 20.67
CA PHE A 52 10.89 -15.03 19.33
C PHE A 52 9.51 -15.13 18.67
N GLU A 53 8.81 -16.26 18.80
CA GLU A 53 7.47 -16.48 18.23
C GLU A 53 6.48 -15.32 18.50
N PRO A 54 6.31 -14.84 19.75
CA PRO A 54 5.38 -13.74 20.01
C PRO A 54 5.84 -12.41 19.38
N LEU A 55 7.14 -12.21 19.15
CA LEU A 55 7.64 -11.04 18.43
C LEU A 55 7.34 -11.16 16.93
N PHE A 56 7.49 -12.37 16.37
CA PHE A 56 7.18 -12.63 14.98
C PHE A 56 5.68 -12.49 14.68
N GLU A 57 4.79 -12.97 15.54
CA GLU A 57 3.35 -12.79 15.36
C GLU A 57 2.93 -11.31 15.42
N LYS A 58 3.61 -10.48 16.23
CA LYS A 58 3.41 -9.01 16.20
C LYS A 58 3.84 -8.42 14.86
N LEU A 59 5.02 -8.79 14.36
CA LEU A 59 5.50 -8.36 13.04
C LEU A 59 4.48 -8.72 11.96
N LYS A 60 3.97 -9.95 11.98
CA LYS A 60 2.94 -10.42 11.04
C LYS A 60 1.65 -9.61 11.09
N SER A 61 1.17 -9.24 12.28
CA SER A 61 0.02 -8.33 12.40
C SER A 61 0.32 -6.97 11.78
N THR A 62 1.47 -6.37 12.12
CA THR A 62 1.85 -5.05 11.58
C THR A 62 1.95 -5.06 10.06
N TYR A 63 2.52 -6.11 9.47
CA TYR A 63 2.58 -6.25 8.01
C TYR A 63 1.19 -6.41 7.39
N SER A 64 0.30 -7.21 7.99
CA SER A 64 -1.07 -7.35 7.51
C SER A 64 -1.87 -6.04 7.59
N ASP A 65 -1.66 -5.24 8.63
CA ASP A 65 -2.33 -3.95 8.76
C ASP A 65 -1.77 -2.94 7.74
N GLY A 66 -0.44 -2.91 7.57
CA GLY A 66 0.21 -2.09 6.54
C GLY A 66 -0.22 -2.46 5.11
N GLU A 67 -0.41 -3.74 4.80
CA GLU A 67 -0.93 -4.20 3.50
C GLU A 67 -2.35 -3.66 3.25
N ARG A 68 -3.24 -3.73 4.25
CA ARG A 68 -4.62 -3.21 4.14
C ARG A 68 -4.64 -1.69 3.97
N GLU A 69 -3.78 -0.99 4.70
CA GLU A 69 -3.67 0.47 4.57
C GLU A 69 -3.13 0.87 3.19
N CYS A 70 -2.11 0.20 2.68
CA CYS A 70 -1.59 0.43 1.33
C CYS A 70 -2.68 0.24 0.27
N GLU A 71 -3.45 -0.85 0.36
CA GLU A 71 -4.58 -1.10 -0.55
C GLU A 71 -5.63 0.03 -0.47
N SER A 72 -5.97 0.49 0.73
CA SER A 72 -6.90 1.60 0.95
C SER A 72 -6.41 2.89 0.30
N TYR A 73 -5.12 3.23 0.46
CA TYR A 73 -4.54 4.43 -0.14
C TYR A 73 -4.44 4.32 -1.67
N LEU A 74 -4.16 3.14 -2.22
CA LEU A 74 -4.20 2.91 -3.67
C LEU A 74 -5.61 3.14 -4.23
N VAL A 75 -6.66 2.64 -3.56
CA VAL A 75 -8.05 2.90 -3.93
C VAL A 75 -8.37 4.39 -3.90
N PHE A 76 -7.95 5.09 -2.84
CA PHE A 76 -8.13 6.53 -2.70
C PHE A 76 -7.45 7.31 -3.83
N LEU A 77 -6.18 7.03 -4.12
CA LEU A 77 -5.43 7.70 -5.19
C LEU A 77 -6.08 7.49 -6.55
N ASN A 78 -6.49 6.25 -6.86
CA ASN A 78 -7.20 5.94 -8.11
C ASN A 78 -8.51 6.73 -8.25
N GLN A 79 -9.27 6.89 -7.16
CA GLN A 79 -10.49 7.69 -7.17
C GLN A 79 -10.21 9.19 -7.41
N GLN A 80 -9.19 9.75 -6.74
CA GLN A 80 -8.84 11.17 -6.92
C GLN A 80 -8.31 11.45 -8.33
N ILE A 81 -7.46 10.57 -8.87
CA ILE A 81 -6.97 10.63 -10.26
C ILE A 81 -8.15 10.64 -11.22
N LYS A 82 -9.10 9.71 -11.07
CA LYS A 82 -10.30 9.64 -11.92
C LYS A 82 -11.13 10.94 -11.87
N VAL A 83 -11.38 11.46 -10.66
CA VAL A 83 -12.13 12.73 -10.49
C VAL A 83 -11.41 13.90 -11.16
N ALA A 84 -10.09 13.97 -11.04
CA ALA A 84 -9.28 15.02 -11.67
C ALA A 84 -9.29 14.92 -13.21
N GLU A 85 -9.18 13.71 -13.76
CA GLU A 85 -9.26 13.46 -15.21
C GLU A 85 -10.64 13.83 -15.78
N GLU A 86 -11.72 13.43 -15.11
CA GLU A 86 -13.08 13.79 -15.52
C GLU A 86 -13.31 15.31 -15.50
N ARG A 87 -12.77 16.02 -14.50
CA ARG A 87 -12.82 17.49 -14.43
C ARG A 87 -12.06 18.12 -15.59
N ARG A 88 -10.85 17.62 -15.90
CA ARG A 88 -10.03 18.11 -17.01
C ARG A 88 -10.71 17.91 -18.36
N GLN A 89 -11.35 16.75 -18.58
CA GLN A 89 -12.12 16.48 -19.80
C GLN A 89 -13.33 17.41 -19.96
N LYS A 90 -14.09 17.65 -18.88
CA LYS A 90 -15.25 18.56 -18.89
C LYS A 90 -14.85 20.01 -19.19
N LEU A 91 -13.71 20.46 -18.64
CA LEU A 91 -13.17 21.79 -18.91
C LEU A 91 -12.61 21.94 -20.33
N GLY A 92 -11.97 20.90 -20.87
CA GLY A 92 -11.48 20.87 -22.26
C GLY A 92 -12.59 20.82 -23.32
N ASN A 93 -13.80 20.39 -22.93
CA ASN A 93 -14.98 20.33 -23.80
C ASN A 93 -15.88 21.59 -23.74
N LEU A 94 -15.50 22.64 -23.00
CA LEU A 94 -16.19 23.92 -23.09
C LEU A 94 -15.76 24.62 -24.38
N PRO A 95 -16.67 24.89 -25.34
CA PRO A 95 -16.35 25.73 -26.49
C PRO A 95 -15.95 27.11 -25.96
N ASN A 96 -14.85 27.65 -26.49
CA ASN A 96 -14.43 29.04 -26.25
C ASN A 96 -15.67 29.96 -26.30
N LEU A 97 -15.97 30.60 -25.17
CA LEU A 97 -16.87 31.75 -25.11
C LEU A 97 -16.13 32.99 -25.61
#